data_AF-A0A5E8BB02-F1
#
_entry.id   AF-A0A5E8BB02-F1
#
_cell.length_a   1.000
_cell.length_b   1.000
_cell.length_c   1.000
_cell.angle_alpha   90.00
_cell.angle_beta   90.00
_cell.angle_gamma   90.00
#
_symmetry.space_group_name_H-M   'P 1'
#
loop_
_entity.id
_entity.type
_entity.pdbx_description
1 polymer ?
#
loop_
_entity_poly.entity_id
_entity_poly.type
_entity_poly.pdbx_seq_one_letter_code
_entity_poly.pdbx_strand_id
1 'polypeptide(L)'
;MSQRYTVPTYTTGSGNPVTCPFATERIGTNGPLLLQDSHLIEVLASFNREKIPERIVHAKGTGAYGVFEVTHDVTQYTCAQFLQPNTSSKVFVRFSTVGGEKGSADTARDPRGFAVRFYTEEGNCDIVGNNTPIFFLRDPVKFSPFIHTQKRNPKTGLKDPNAHWTYVVEHQEALHQYFLLHSDRGTPASYREMHGYGSHTYKLVKENGQFVYVKFHFRADLGFKTLSDEEATKLAGDDPDHHRRDLYENIEKGNFPSWTLCIQTMTPEQAEKAPFSIFDLTKVWPHADFPLQKVGKLTLNEVPKNFYAEVEQAALSPSNMVPGVAPSADPVLQSRLFSYPDAQRYRLGVNFRQIPVNCPLHEFNPLLRDGAMRVDGNLGDYPTYLPSSAPIHYKVVPGMEHHERWVGTVTRFHWEASIEQGDFVQIQSLWNVFGKTNQ
;
A
#
# COMPACT_ATOMS: atom_id res chain seq x y z
N MET A 1 30.56 10.76 18.56
CA MET A 1 31.79 9.98 18.25
C MET A 1 31.88 9.84 16.74
N SER A 2 32.90 10.44 16.10
CA SER A 2 33.10 10.31 14.65
C SER A 2 33.40 8.84 14.32
N GLN A 3 32.50 8.15 13.61
CA GLN A 3 32.84 6.86 12.99
C GLN A 3 34.07 7.08 12.12
N ARG A 4 35.20 6.46 12.49
CA ARG A 4 36.38 6.43 11.63
C ARG A 4 35.96 5.66 10.38
N TYR A 5 35.90 6.36 9.25
CA TYR A 5 35.71 5.74 7.94
C TYR A 5 36.92 4.82 7.68
N THR A 6 36.77 3.53 7.93
CA THR A 6 37.74 2.52 7.49
C THR A 6 37.44 2.21 6.03
N VAL A 7 38.44 2.37 5.15
CA VAL A 7 38.32 2.00 3.74
C VAL A 7 38.01 0.48 3.67
N PRO A 8 36.90 0.06 3.07
CA PRO A 8 36.54 -1.35 3.01
C PRO A 8 37.45 -2.12 2.04
N THR A 9 37.75 -3.38 2.37
CA THR A 9 38.45 -4.31 1.47
C THR A 9 37.46 -4.90 0.46
N TYR A 10 37.81 -4.90 -0.83
CA TYR A 10 37.02 -5.57 -1.86
C TYR A 10 37.17 -7.09 -1.75
N THR A 11 36.05 -7.81 -1.76
CA THR A 11 36.01 -9.27 -1.59
C THR A 11 35.01 -9.93 -2.54
N THR A 12 35.10 -11.26 -2.67
CA THR A 12 33.98 -12.09 -3.14
C THR A 12 32.85 -12.12 -2.11
N GLY A 13 31.72 -12.73 -2.45
CA GLY A 13 30.57 -12.96 -1.56
C GLY A 13 30.87 -13.89 -0.39
N SER A 14 31.93 -14.71 -0.48
CA SER A 14 32.45 -15.52 0.64
C SER A 14 33.49 -14.78 1.49
N GLY A 15 33.79 -13.51 1.20
CA GLY A 15 34.74 -12.70 1.96
C GLY A 15 36.22 -12.85 1.55
N ASN A 16 36.52 -13.53 0.42
CA ASN A 16 37.89 -13.68 -0.07
C ASN A 16 38.37 -12.38 -0.75
N PRO A 17 39.53 -11.81 -0.40
CA PRO A 17 40.06 -10.61 -1.05
C PRO A 17 40.29 -10.80 -2.56
N VAL A 18 39.98 -9.78 -3.36
CA VAL A 18 40.26 -9.77 -4.82
C VAL A 18 41.11 -8.55 -5.17
N THR A 19 42.29 -8.80 -5.74
CA THR A 19 43.29 -7.75 -6.03
C THR A 19 42.87 -6.82 -7.16
N CYS A 20 42.27 -7.35 -8.23
CA CYS A 20 41.85 -6.58 -9.40
C CYS A 20 40.43 -7.02 -9.84
N PRO A 21 39.37 -6.28 -9.50
CA PRO A 21 37.99 -6.71 -9.71
C PRO A 21 37.54 -6.77 -11.17
N PHE A 22 38.38 -6.29 -12.10
CA PHE A 22 38.12 -6.29 -13.53
C PHE A 22 39.07 -7.23 -14.30
N ALA A 23 40.04 -7.85 -13.64
CA ALA A 23 40.86 -8.88 -14.26
C ALA A 23 40.04 -10.16 -14.39
N THR A 24 40.25 -10.89 -15.48
CA THR A 24 39.64 -12.21 -15.70
C THR A 24 40.73 -13.22 -16.03
N GLU A 25 40.61 -14.45 -15.52
CA GLU A 25 41.58 -15.49 -15.81
C GLU A 25 41.43 -15.99 -17.24
N ARG A 26 42.55 -15.96 -17.97
CA ARG A 26 42.63 -16.34 -19.38
C ARG A 26 44.02 -16.83 -19.75
N ILE A 27 44.14 -17.51 -20.90
CA ILE A 27 45.47 -17.90 -21.42
C ILE A 27 46.20 -16.67 -21.99
N GLY A 28 47.30 -16.26 -21.35
CA GLY A 28 48.06 -15.08 -21.77
C GLY A 28 47.25 -13.78 -21.66
N THR A 29 47.55 -12.77 -22.48
CA THR A 29 46.82 -11.49 -22.46
C THR A 29 45.61 -11.46 -23.40
N ASN A 30 45.53 -12.39 -24.38
CA ASN A 30 44.53 -12.39 -25.47
C ASN A 30 43.85 -13.75 -25.72
N GLY A 31 44.14 -14.80 -24.94
CA GLY A 31 43.54 -16.12 -25.12
C GLY A 31 42.16 -16.30 -24.47
N PRO A 32 41.58 -17.51 -24.52
CA PRO A 32 40.25 -17.77 -23.98
C PRO A 32 40.18 -17.62 -22.46
N LEU A 33 38.98 -17.32 -21.94
CA LEU A 33 38.67 -17.32 -20.51
C LEU A 33 38.75 -18.73 -19.92
N LEU A 34 39.05 -18.81 -18.62
CA LEU A 34 39.10 -20.06 -17.87
C LEU A 34 37.89 -20.18 -16.94
N LEU A 35 37.29 -21.37 -16.88
CA LEU A 35 36.13 -21.66 -16.02
C LEU A 35 36.46 -21.59 -14.51
N GLN A 36 37.74 -21.66 -14.15
CA GLN A 36 38.19 -21.59 -12.75
C GLN A 36 38.11 -20.18 -12.15
N ASP A 37 37.83 -19.14 -12.96
CA ASP A 37 37.60 -17.77 -12.48
C ASP A 37 36.26 -17.66 -11.73
N SER A 38 36.28 -18.09 -10.48
CA SER A 38 35.10 -18.09 -9.61
C SER A 38 34.55 -16.69 -9.31
N HIS A 39 35.41 -15.66 -9.29
CA HIS A 39 34.98 -14.28 -9.07
C HIS A 39 34.16 -13.75 -10.24
N LEU A 40 34.65 -13.93 -11.48
CA LEU A 40 33.89 -13.58 -12.69
C LEU A 40 32.52 -14.26 -12.71
N ILE A 41 32.50 -15.58 -12.45
CA ILE A 41 31.25 -16.37 -12.45
C ILE A 41 30.28 -15.86 -11.39
N GLU A 42 30.75 -15.59 -10.18
CA GLU A 42 29.92 -15.10 -9.07
C GLU A 42 29.29 -13.74 -9.38
N VAL A 43 30.08 -12.78 -9.89
CA VAL A 43 29.59 -11.44 -10.27
C VAL A 43 28.49 -11.55 -11.32
N LEU A 44 28.70 -12.32 -12.39
CA LEU A 44 27.71 -12.48 -13.46
C LEU A 44 26.47 -13.27 -13.00
N ALA A 45 26.66 -14.29 -12.16
CA ALA A 45 25.54 -15.08 -11.63
C ALA A 45 24.65 -14.28 -10.67
N SER A 46 25.25 -13.39 -9.86
CA SER A 46 24.53 -12.46 -8.99
C SER A 46 23.77 -11.43 -9.81
N PHE A 47 24.41 -10.81 -10.80
CA PHE A 47 23.78 -9.85 -11.72
C PHE A 47 22.50 -10.41 -12.37
N ASN A 48 22.56 -11.65 -12.87
CA ASN A 48 21.43 -12.33 -13.49
C ASN A 48 20.23 -12.56 -12.54
N ARG A 49 20.38 -12.35 -11.22
CA ARG A 49 19.37 -12.62 -10.18
C ARG A 49 18.96 -11.36 -9.40
N GLU A 50 19.36 -10.18 -9.83
CA GLU A 50 18.98 -8.92 -9.14
C GLU A 50 17.47 -8.63 -9.18
N LYS A 51 16.75 -9.10 -10.20
CA LYS A 51 15.36 -8.73 -10.43
C LYS A 51 14.41 -9.77 -9.84
N ILE A 52 13.50 -9.28 -8.99
CA ILE A 52 12.30 -10.01 -8.54
C ILE A 52 11.10 -9.63 -9.41
N PRO A 53 10.00 -10.41 -9.40
CA PRO A 53 8.77 -9.99 -10.04
C PRO A 53 8.33 -8.61 -9.53
N GLU A 54 7.88 -7.74 -10.44
CA GLU A 54 7.22 -6.50 -10.03
C GLU A 54 5.88 -6.81 -9.35
N ARG A 55 5.30 -5.81 -8.67
CA ARG A 55 3.93 -5.96 -8.17
C ARG A 55 2.98 -6.04 -9.37
N ILE A 56 2.01 -6.96 -9.32
CA ILE A 56 1.06 -7.19 -10.43
C ILE A 56 0.29 -5.91 -10.80
N VAL A 57 0.02 -5.06 -9.81
CA VAL A 57 -0.47 -3.68 -9.93
C VAL A 57 0.39 -2.79 -9.06
N HIS A 58 0.37 -1.49 -9.29
CA HIS A 58 1.19 -0.54 -8.50
C HIS A 58 2.70 -0.82 -8.58
N ALA A 59 3.18 -1.28 -9.74
CA ALA A 59 4.59 -1.62 -9.98
C ALA A 59 5.48 -0.38 -9.88
N LYS A 60 5.16 0.68 -10.63
CA LYS A 60 5.84 1.98 -10.55
C LYS A 60 5.43 2.73 -9.28
N GLY A 61 6.42 3.12 -8.50
CA GLY A 61 6.20 3.88 -7.27
C GLY A 61 7.49 4.32 -6.58
N THR A 62 7.32 5.01 -5.46
CA THR A 62 8.39 5.46 -4.56
C THR A 62 7.92 5.40 -3.12
N GLY A 63 8.82 5.48 -2.15
CA GLY A 63 8.45 5.51 -0.74
C GLY A 63 9.40 6.35 0.10
N ALA A 64 8.93 6.71 1.28
CA ALA A 64 9.69 7.45 2.28
C ALA A 64 9.25 7.04 3.68
N TYR A 65 10.13 7.24 4.65
CA TYR A 65 9.83 7.10 6.07
C TYR A 65 9.39 8.43 6.65
N GLY A 66 8.77 8.33 7.81
CA GLY A 66 8.24 9.48 8.51
C GLY A 66 7.81 9.16 9.92
N VAL A 67 7.04 10.09 10.45
CA VAL A 67 6.45 10.00 11.78
C VAL A 67 4.96 10.34 11.69
N PHE A 68 4.14 9.56 12.39
CA PHE A 68 2.75 9.90 12.67
C PHE A 68 2.61 10.32 14.13
N GLU A 69 2.01 11.48 14.36
CA GLU A 69 1.81 12.05 15.70
C GLU A 69 0.31 12.23 15.96
N VAL A 70 -0.19 11.67 17.06
CA VAL A 70 -1.58 11.89 17.49
C VAL A 70 -1.73 13.31 18.01
N THR A 71 -2.73 14.03 17.51
CA THR A 71 -2.98 15.44 17.86
C THR A 71 -4.34 15.66 18.50
N HIS A 72 -5.27 14.70 18.34
CA HIS A 72 -6.62 14.76 18.86
C HIS A 72 -6.97 13.42 19.50
N ASP A 73 -7.71 13.47 20.61
CA ASP A 73 -8.15 12.28 21.32
C ASP A 73 -9.29 11.59 20.54
N VAL A 74 -9.05 10.32 20.19
CA VAL A 74 -10.02 9.44 19.53
C VAL A 74 -10.26 8.14 20.32
N THR A 75 -9.88 8.11 21.59
CA THR A 75 -10.02 6.94 22.47
C THR A 75 -11.48 6.52 22.67
N GLN A 76 -12.42 7.46 22.48
CA GLN A 76 -13.85 7.16 22.42
C GLN A 76 -14.26 6.22 21.27
N TYR A 77 -13.37 5.89 20.33
CA TYR A 77 -13.65 5.00 19.20
C TYR A 77 -12.77 3.75 19.17
N THR A 78 -11.55 3.80 19.70
CA THR A 78 -10.56 2.73 19.51
C THR A 78 -9.63 2.56 20.70
N CYS A 79 -9.21 1.32 20.94
CA CYS A 79 -8.10 0.96 21.81
C CYS A 79 -6.76 0.83 21.08
N ALA A 80 -6.68 1.13 19.78
CA ALA A 80 -5.46 0.99 19.00
C ALA A 80 -4.34 1.87 19.56
N GLN A 81 -3.21 1.24 19.91
CA GLN A 81 -2.12 1.88 20.64
C GLN A 81 -1.53 3.09 19.90
N PHE A 82 -1.39 3.03 18.58
CA PHE A 82 -0.85 4.13 17.76
C PHE A 82 -1.81 5.33 17.58
N LEU A 83 -3.04 5.22 18.08
CA LEU A 83 -4.07 6.27 18.03
C LEU A 83 -4.34 6.88 19.42
N GLN A 84 -3.56 6.50 20.43
CA GLN A 84 -3.74 7.02 21.79
C GLN A 84 -3.11 8.41 21.96
N PRO A 85 -3.60 9.26 22.87
CA PRO A 85 -3.03 10.58 23.14
C PRO A 85 -1.54 10.51 23.48
N ASN A 86 -0.77 11.51 23.04
CA ASN A 86 0.68 11.61 23.23
C ASN A 86 1.50 10.45 22.63
N THR A 87 0.92 9.69 21.70
CA THR A 87 1.68 8.67 20.96
C THR A 87 2.23 9.21 19.64
N SER A 88 3.39 8.69 19.28
CA SER A 88 4.05 8.92 18.01
C SER A 88 4.55 7.58 17.49
N SER A 89 4.41 7.35 16.18
CA SER A 89 4.82 6.09 15.54
C SER A 89 5.69 6.37 14.34
N LYS A 90 6.77 5.59 14.19
CA LYS A 90 7.49 5.54 12.92
C LYS A 90 6.53 5.03 11.84
N VAL A 91 6.63 5.58 10.64
CA VAL A 91 5.85 5.13 9.49
C VAL A 91 6.72 4.88 8.28
N PHE A 92 6.20 4.07 7.36
CA PHE A 92 6.67 3.98 5.98
C PHE A 92 5.49 4.18 5.05
N VAL A 93 5.65 5.03 4.04
CA VAL A 93 4.62 5.28 3.03
C VAL A 93 5.16 4.93 1.66
N ARG A 94 4.38 4.16 0.90
CA ARG A 94 4.65 3.91 -0.53
C ARG A 94 3.54 4.52 -1.39
N PHE A 95 3.96 5.39 -2.30
CA PHE A 95 3.14 5.93 -3.36
C PHE A 95 3.39 5.18 -4.67
N SER A 96 2.40 5.15 -5.56
CA SER A 96 2.51 4.44 -6.84
C SER A 96 1.44 4.85 -7.83
N THR A 97 1.66 4.61 -9.12
CA THR A 97 0.55 4.49 -10.10
C THR A 97 -0.14 3.12 -9.92
N VAL A 98 -1.02 2.67 -10.82
CA VAL A 98 -1.72 1.38 -10.74
C VAL A 98 -1.39 0.49 -11.93
N GLY A 99 -1.70 0.94 -13.16
CA GLY A 99 -1.73 0.11 -14.36
C GLY A 99 -0.39 -0.04 -15.07
N GLY A 100 0.54 0.91 -14.87
CA GLY A 100 1.87 0.91 -15.48
C GLY A 100 2.83 -0.12 -14.87
N GLU A 101 3.72 -0.66 -15.70
CA GLU A 101 4.84 -1.52 -15.28
C GLU A 101 5.94 -0.70 -14.58
N LYS A 102 6.96 -1.35 -14.03
CA LYS A 102 8.04 -0.70 -13.24
C LYS A 102 8.72 0.50 -13.92
N GLY A 103 8.80 0.51 -15.25
CA GLY A 103 9.41 1.57 -16.05
C GLY A 103 8.44 2.62 -16.60
N SER A 104 7.15 2.58 -16.26
CA SER A 104 6.17 3.56 -16.76
C SER A 104 6.40 4.96 -16.21
N ALA A 105 5.79 5.98 -16.84
CA ALA A 105 5.85 7.36 -16.37
C ALA A 105 5.03 7.60 -15.08
N ASP A 106 5.57 8.41 -14.17
CA ASP A 106 4.92 8.82 -12.93
C ASP A 106 3.66 9.67 -13.14
N THR A 107 3.61 10.43 -14.24
CA THR A 107 2.56 11.41 -14.55
C THR A 107 1.39 10.84 -15.35
N ALA A 108 1.37 9.53 -15.66
CA ALA A 108 0.26 8.89 -16.38
C ALA A 108 -1.09 9.10 -15.66
N ARG A 109 -2.18 9.29 -16.40
CA ARG A 109 -3.54 9.35 -15.83
C ARG A 109 -3.90 8.02 -15.20
N ASP A 110 -4.05 7.99 -13.87
CA ASP A 110 -4.22 6.75 -13.09
C ASP A 110 -4.65 7.13 -11.65
N PRO A 111 -5.35 6.28 -10.88
CA PRO A 111 -5.33 6.44 -9.44
C PRO A 111 -3.89 6.35 -8.92
N ARG A 112 -3.63 6.95 -7.76
CA ARG A 112 -2.36 6.79 -7.06
C ARG A 112 -2.55 5.93 -5.82
N GLY A 113 -1.70 4.92 -5.64
CA GLY A 113 -1.59 4.19 -4.39
C GLY A 113 -1.09 5.11 -3.28
N PHE A 114 -1.69 4.99 -2.10
CA PHE A 114 -1.29 5.69 -0.88
C PHE A 114 -1.30 4.66 0.26
N ALA A 115 -0.23 3.88 0.35
CA ALA A 115 -0.14 2.79 1.30
C ALA A 115 0.74 3.20 2.49
N VAL A 116 0.18 3.20 3.70
CA VAL A 116 0.85 3.62 4.94
C VAL A 116 1.02 2.43 5.85
N ARG A 117 2.24 2.21 6.35
CA ARG A 117 2.55 1.32 7.47
C ARG A 117 2.84 2.15 8.71
N PHE A 118 2.20 1.81 9.82
CA PHE A 118 2.56 2.25 11.16
C PHE A 118 3.32 1.12 11.85
N TYR A 119 4.54 1.39 12.31
CA TYR A 119 5.29 0.47 13.17
C TYR A 119 4.85 0.74 14.62
N THR A 120 4.03 -0.14 15.18
CA THR A 120 3.45 0.02 16.52
C THR A 120 4.01 -1.04 17.48
N GLU A 121 3.84 -0.84 18.79
CA GLU A 121 4.24 -1.83 19.79
C GLU A 121 3.40 -3.11 19.72
N GLU A 122 2.22 -3.06 19.10
CA GLU A 122 1.31 -4.19 18.95
C GLU A 122 1.35 -4.82 17.55
N GLY A 123 2.41 -4.52 16.78
CA GLY A 123 2.64 -5.02 15.43
C GLY A 123 2.53 -3.93 14.36
N ASN A 124 2.73 -4.32 13.11
CA ASN A 124 2.56 -3.40 11.98
C ASN A 124 1.07 -3.23 11.67
N CYS A 125 0.60 -1.98 11.56
CA CYS A 125 -0.73 -1.65 11.06
C CYS A 125 -0.60 -1.02 9.66
N ASP A 126 -1.22 -1.62 8.64
CA ASP A 126 -1.14 -1.11 7.27
C ASP A 126 -2.50 -0.58 6.80
N ILE A 127 -2.57 0.71 6.48
CA ILE A 127 -3.70 1.32 5.78
C ILE A 127 -3.33 1.41 4.30
N VAL A 128 -3.76 0.42 3.52
CA VAL A 128 -3.40 0.27 2.11
C VAL A 128 -4.45 0.94 1.23
N GLY A 129 -4.33 2.26 1.13
CA GLY A 129 -5.27 3.14 0.46
C GLY A 129 -4.90 3.58 -0.96
N ASN A 130 -5.71 4.49 -1.49
CA ASN A 130 -5.48 5.20 -2.76
C ASN A 130 -5.67 6.72 -2.57
N ASN A 131 -5.37 7.51 -3.59
CA ASN A 131 -5.69 8.95 -3.63
C ASN A 131 -7.15 9.26 -3.96
N THR A 132 -8.01 8.24 -3.96
CA THR A 132 -9.45 8.32 -4.18
C THR A 132 -10.22 7.66 -3.03
N PRO A 133 -11.36 8.22 -2.60
CA PRO A 133 -12.19 7.63 -1.54
C PRO A 133 -12.99 6.40 -1.99
N ILE A 134 -13.00 6.08 -3.28
CA ILE A 134 -13.80 5.01 -3.90
C ILE A 134 -12.95 4.18 -4.85
N PHE A 135 -13.53 3.14 -5.44
CA PHE A 135 -12.89 2.34 -6.48
C PHE A 135 -13.85 1.93 -7.59
N PHE A 136 -13.33 1.26 -8.62
CA PHE A 136 -14.08 0.89 -9.83
C PHE A 136 -15.05 -0.28 -9.66
N LEU A 137 -14.98 -1.00 -8.54
CA LEU A 137 -15.72 -2.24 -8.35
C LEU A 137 -16.11 -2.44 -6.89
N ARG A 138 -17.18 -3.21 -6.68
CA ARG A 138 -17.66 -3.69 -5.38
C ARG A 138 -17.72 -5.22 -5.26
N ASP A 139 -17.50 -5.93 -6.36
CA ASP A 139 -17.31 -7.38 -6.38
C ASP A 139 -15.83 -7.72 -6.61
N PRO A 140 -15.16 -8.45 -5.70
CA PRO A 140 -13.72 -8.69 -5.78
C PRO A 140 -13.30 -9.51 -7.01
N VAL A 141 -14.17 -10.41 -7.50
CA VAL A 141 -13.87 -11.23 -8.68
C VAL A 141 -13.64 -10.39 -9.94
N LYS A 142 -14.21 -9.18 -10.00
CA LYS A 142 -14.04 -8.24 -11.12
C LYS A 142 -12.64 -7.61 -11.15
N PHE A 143 -11.82 -7.74 -10.10
CA PHE A 143 -10.50 -7.11 -10.03
C PHE A 143 -9.56 -7.61 -11.13
N SER A 144 -9.51 -8.92 -11.37
CA SER A 144 -8.66 -9.51 -12.41
C SER A 144 -9.03 -9.00 -13.83
N PRO A 145 -10.28 -9.16 -14.31
CA PRO A 145 -10.65 -8.66 -15.62
C PRO A 145 -10.52 -7.14 -15.72
N PHE A 146 -10.85 -6.36 -14.67
CA PHE A 146 -10.60 -4.92 -14.64
C PHE A 146 -9.12 -4.59 -14.89
N ILE A 147 -8.21 -5.18 -14.12
CA ILE A 147 -6.78 -4.89 -14.26
C ILE A 147 -6.25 -5.30 -15.63
N HIS A 148 -6.77 -6.37 -16.24
CA HIS A 148 -6.41 -6.73 -17.61
C HIS A 148 -6.79 -5.63 -18.61
N THR A 149 -7.98 -5.03 -18.50
CA THR A 149 -8.40 -3.94 -19.41
C THR A 149 -7.63 -2.64 -19.20
N GLN A 150 -7.09 -2.43 -17.99
CA GLN A 150 -6.20 -1.29 -17.70
C GLN A 150 -4.75 -1.53 -18.13
N LYS A 151 -4.37 -2.76 -18.52
CA LYS A 151 -3.02 -3.15 -18.90
C LYS A 151 -2.90 -3.38 -20.41
N ARG A 152 -1.96 -4.22 -20.83
CA ARG A 152 -1.62 -4.45 -22.23
C ARG A 152 -2.50 -5.56 -22.79
N ASN A 153 -2.97 -5.34 -24.02
CA ASN A 153 -3.66 -6.36 -24.79
C ASN A 153 -2.73 -7.58 -24.99
N PRO A 154 -3.24 -8.80 -24.80
CA PRO A 154 -2.41 -10.01 -24.82
C PRO A 154 -1.83 -10.35 -26.21
N LYS A 155 -2.43 -9.85 -27.29
CA LYS A 155 -1.95 -10.06 -28.67
C LYS A 155 -0.95 -8.99 -29.09
N THR A 156 -1.21 -7.72 -28.77
CA THR A 156 -0.42 -6.59 -29.30
C THR A 156 0.66 -6.09 -28.35
N GLY A 157 0.54 -6.37 -27.04
CA GLY A 157 1.41 -5.78 -26.03
C GLY A 157 1.21 -4.28 -25.81
N LEU A 158 0.20 -3.67 -26.42
CA LEU A 158 -0.13 -2.25 -26.32
C LEU A 158 -1.29 -2.01 -25.34
N LYS A 159 -1.44 -0.79 -24.83
CA LYS A 159 -2.68 -0.37 -24.16
C LYS A 159 -3.82 -0.40 -25.18
N ASP A 160 -5.01 -0.79 -24.74
CA ASP A 160 -6.16 -1.01 -25.62
C ASP A 160 -7.34 -0.14 -25.17
N PRO A 161 -7.58 1.00 -25.85
CA PRO A 161 -8.71 1.87 -25.54
C PRO A 161 -10.06 1.18 -25.64
N ASN A 162 -10.22 0.20 -26.54
CA ASN A 162 -11.48 -0.52 -26.68
C ASN A 162 -11.71 -1.39 -25.44
N ALA A 163 -10.71 -2.16 -25.01
CA ALA A 163 -10.83 -2.96 -23.78
C ALA A 163 -11.11 -2.08 -22.55
N HIS A 164 -10.42 -0.94 -22.45
CA HIS A 164 -10.61 0.04 -21.37
C HIS A 164 -12.07 0.55 -21.32
N TRP A 165 -12.60 1.05 -22.45
CA TRP A 165 -13.94 1.63 -22.49
C TRP A 165 -15.07 0.60 -22.49
N THR A 166 -14.88 -0.59 -23.10
CA THR A 166 -15.84 -1.68 -23.00
C THR A 166 -16.07 -2.10 -21.56
N TYR A 167 -15.02 -2.12 -20.72
CA TYR A 167 -15.20 -2.41 -19.29
C TYR A 167 -16.18 -1.44 -18.63
N VAL A 168 -16.08 -0.13 -18.93
CA VAL A 168 -16.94 0.91 -18.37
C VAL A 168 -18.41 0.71 -18.73
N VAL A 169 -18.67 0.38 -20.00
CA VAL A 169 -20.04 0.19 -20.51
C VAL A 169 -20.70 -1.03 -19.86
N GLU A 170 -19.94 -2.09 -19.62
CA GLU A 170 -20.42 -3.36 -19.04
C GLU A 170 -20.44 -3.36 -17.50
N HIS A 171 -19.77 -2.41 -16.83
CA HIS A 171 -19.61 -2.36 -15.38
C HIS A 171 -19.88 -0.94 -14.85
N GLN A 172 -21.16 -0.55 -14.88
CA GLN A 172 -21.56 0.84 -14.63
C GLN A 172 -21.36 1.30 -13.18
N GLU A 173 -21.18 0.39 -12.21
CA GLU A 173 -20.80 0.74 -10.85
C GLU A 173 -19.43 1.44 -10.79
N ALA A 174 -18.60 1.26 -11.82
CA ALA A 174 -17.28 1.88 -11.94
C ALA A 174 -17.34 3.39 -12.26
N LEU A 175 -18.48 3.89 -12.76
CA LEU A 175 -18.59 5.22 -13.35
C LEU A 175 -18.20 6.34 -12.38
N HIS A 176 -18.52 6.21 -11.09
CA HIS A 176 -18.13 7.20 -10.09
C HIS A 176 -16.60 7.40 -10.04
N GLN A 177 -15.85 6.30 -10.04
CA GLN A 177 -14.40 6.34 -10.06
C GLN A 177 -13.85 6.76 -11.43
N TYR A 178 -14.49 6.41 -12.54
CA TYR A 178 -14.09 6.88 -13.87
C TYR A 178 -14.24 8.40 -14.02
N PHE A 179 -15.33 8.99 -13.51
CA PHE A 179 -15.50 10.45 -13.50
C PHE A 179 -14.36 11.13 -12.73
N LEU A 180 -13.98 10.58 -11.58
CA LEU A 180 -12.85 11.11 -10.82
C LEU A 180 -11.51 10.91 -11.54
N LEU A 181 -11.28 9.75 -12.16
CA LEU A 181 -10.08 9.45 -12.94
C LEU A 181 -9.90 10.38 -14.14
N HIS A 182 -10.99 10.76 -14.80
CA HIS A 182 -10.97 11.64 -15.98
C HIS A 182 -11.13 13.13 -15.66
N SER A 183 -11.32 13.50 -14.39
CA SER A 183 -11.10 14.87 -13.92
C SER A 183 -9.60 15.20 -13.82
N ASP A 184 -9.24 16.46 -13.57
CA ASP A 184 -7.84 16.86 -13.34
C ASP A 184 -7.16 16.05 -12.22
N ARG A 185 -7.92 15.50 -11.26
CA ARG A 185 -7.37 14.68 -10.18
C ARG A 185 -6.77 13.35 -10.64
N GLY A 186 -7.00 12.94 -11.88
CA GLY A 186 -6.36 11.77 -12.50
C GLY A 186 -4.86 11.94 -12.75
N THR A 187 -4.37 13.17 -12.75
CA THR A 187 -2.97 13.55 -12.98
C THR A 187 -2.48 14.50 -11.87
N PRO A 188 -2.29 14.02 -10.63
CA PRO A 188 -1.73 14.86 -9.57
C PRO A 188 -0.35 15.41 -9.96
N ALA A 189 -0.03 16.64 -9.53
CA ALA A 189 1.26 17.29 -9.83
C ALA A 189 2.44 16.65 -9.08
N SER A 190 2.19 16.11 -7.89
CA SER A 190 3.17 15.37 -7.13
C SER A 190 2.48 14.45 -6.12
N TYR A 191 3.23 13.49 -5.57
CA TYR A 191 2.71 12.67 -4.46
C TYR A 191 2.45 13.50 -3.20
N ARG A 192 3.17 14.62 -3.01
CA ARG A 192 3.05 15.49 -1.82
C ARG A 192 1.76 16.31 -1.81
N GLU A 193 1.20 16.54 -2.99
CA GLU A 193 0.05 17.41 -3.23
C GLU A 193 -1.18 16.60 -3.69
N MET A 194 -1.37 15.40 -3.11
CA MET A 194 -2.57 14.60 -3.28
C MET A 194 -3.07 14.08 -1.94
N HIS A 195 -4.38 13.93 -1.80
CA HIS A 195 -4.95 13.27 -0.64
C HIS A 195 -4.73 11.76 -0.69
N GLY A 196 -4.83 11.11 0.47
CA GLY A 196 -4.92 9.66 0.61
C GLY A 196 -6.22 9.28 1.30
N TYR A 197 -6.72 8.08 1.03
CA TYR A 197 -7.94 7.55 1.60
C TYR A 197 -7.76 6.06 1.86
N GLY A 198 -8.28 5.56 2.98
CA GLY A 198 -8.41 4.11 3.16
C GLY A 198 -9.37 3.46 2.15
N SER A 199 -10.22 4.28 1.53
CA SER A 199 -11.29 3.96 0.57
C SER A 199 -12.38 3.07 1.18
N HIS A 200 -12.04 1.90 1.70
CA HIS A 200 -12.97 1.00 2.35
C HIS A 200 -13.50 1.55 3.68
N THR A 201 -14.63 1.02 4.10
CA THR A 201 -15.04 1.07 5.50
C THR A 201 -14.22 0.08 6.30
N TYR A 202 -13.71 0.51 7.46
CA TYR A 202 -13.10 -0.33 8.48
C TYR A 202 -13.92 -0.25 9.77
N LYS A 203 -13.47 -0.91 10.82
CA LYS A 203 -13.99 -0.76 12.19
C LYS A 203 -12.90 -0.24 13.12
N LEU A 204 -13.26 0.71 13.96
CA LEU A 204 -12.50 1.05 15.16
C LEU A 204 -13.15 0.37 16.36
N VAL A 205 -12.36 -0.35 17.15
CA VAL A 205 -12.83 -1.24 18.22
C VAL A 205 -12.28 -0.81 19.57
N LYS A 206 -13.13 -0.75 20.59
CA LYS A 206 -12.75 -0.46 21.98
C LYS A 206 -12.29 -1.72 22.70
N GLU A 207 -11.72 -1.52 23.88
CA GLU A 207 -11.31 -2.62 24.75
C GLU A 207 -12.47 -3.54 25.16
N ASN A 208 -13.67 -2.97 25.34
CA ASN A 208 -14.90 -3.73 25.63
C ASN A 208 -15.55 -4.35 24.38
N GLY A 209 -14.89 -4.31 23.22
CA GLY A 209 -15.38 -4.86 21.95
C GLY A 209 -16.46 -4.04 21.23
N GLN A 210 -16.99 -2.97 21.83
CA GLN A 210 -17.86 -2.03 21.10
C GLN A 210 -17.08 -1.38 19.95
N PHE A 211 -17.76 -1.10 18.84
CA PHE A 211 -17.08 -0.58 17.65
C PHE A 211 -17.90 0.51 16.95
N VAL A 212 -17.21 1.28 16.11
CA VAL A 212 -17.81 2.15 15.10
C VAL A 212 -17.21 1.81 13.74
N TYR A 213 -17.98 2.00 12.67
CA TYR A 213 -17.45 1.98 11.32
C TYR A 213 -16.64 3.25 11.07
N VAL A 214 -15.56 3.15 10.29
CA VAL A 214 -14.65 4.26 10.03
C VAL A 214 -14.22 4.33 8.56
N LYS A 215 -14.06 5.55 8.04
CA LYS A 215 -13.32 5.85 6.80
C LYS A 215 -12.11 6.71 7.16
N PHE A 216 -10.93 6.36 6.65
CA PHE A 216 -9.68 7.11 6.87
C PHE A 216 -9.41 8.10 5.73
N HIS A 217 -9.03 9.33 6.06
CA HIS A 217 -8.73 10.41 5.12
C HIS A 217 -7.41 11.09 5.47
N PHE A 218 -6.39 10.94 4.63
CA PHE A 218 -5.12 11.67 4.73
C PHE A 218 -5.20 12.94 3.88
N ARG A 219 -5.43 14.08 4.52
CA ARG A 219 -5.59 15.37 3.84
C ARG A 219 -4.22 16.03 3.68
N ALA A 220 -3.75 16.15 2.44
CA ALA A 220 -2.50 16.84 2.14
C ALA A 220 -2.56 18.29 2.63
N ASP A 221 -1.59 18.68 3.45
CA ASP A 221 -1.53 20.03 4.01
C ASP A 221 -1.09 21.06 2.95
N LEU A 222 -0.44 20.61 1.87
CA LEU A 222 -0.08 21.42 0.70
C LEU A 222 -1.24 21.60 -0.31
N GLY A 223 -2.41 21.03 -0.02
CA GLY A 223 -3.55 21.00 -0.93
C GLY A 223 -3.47 19.88 -1.98
N PHE A 224 -4.42 19.89 -2.92
CA PHE A 224 -4.44 18.96 -4.05
C PHE A 224 -4.12 19.74 -5.33
N LYS A 225 -2.96 19.50 -5.93
CA LYS A 225 -2.55 20.13 -7.20
C LYS A 225 -2.48 19.11 -8.33
N THR A 226 -2.76 19.55 -9.54
CA THR A 226 -2.94 18.70 -10.73
C THR A 226 -2.14 19.25 -11.90
N LEU A 227 -1.88 18.37 -12.88
CA LEU A 227 -1.31 18.68 -14.18
C LEU A 227 -2.42 18.61 -15.23
N SER A 228 -2.35 19.44 -16.26
CA SER A 228 -3.13 19.20 -17.48
C SER A 228 -2.68 17.92 -18.19
N ASP A 229 -3.47 17.42 -19.14
CA ASP A 229 -3.08 16.26 -19.94
C ASP A 229 -1.82 16.54 -20.77
N GLU A 230 -1.66 17.76 -21.30
CA GLU A 230 -0.49 18.20 -22.06
C GLU A 230 0.77 18.26 -21.17
N GLU A 231 0.66 18.84 -19.98
CA GLU A 231 1.75 18.91 -19.00
C GLU A 231 2.17 17.51 -18.56
N ALA A 232 1.20 16.66 -18.20
CA ALA A 232 1.45 15.28 -17.79
C ALA A 232 2.11 14.47 -18.90
N THR A 233 1.66 14.62 -20.15
CA THR A 233 2.22 13.95 -21.32
C THR A 233 3.64 14.41 -21.62
N LYS A 234 3.90 15.72 -21.56
CA LYS A 234 5.24 16.27 -21.76
C LYS A 234 6.21 15.73 -20.70
N LEU A 235 5.83 15.82 -19.42
CA LEU A 235 6.64 15.29 -18.32
C LEU A 235 6.86 13.78 -18.41
N ALA A 236 5.90 13.01 -18.94
CA ALA A 236 6.07 11.59 -19.15
C ALA A 236 7.22 11.26 -20.14
N GLY A 237 7.49 12.15 -21.10
CA GLY A 237 8.63 12.05 -22.01
C GLY A 237 9.93 12.63 -21.44
N ASP A 238 9.84 13.80 -20.80
CA ASP A 238 11.01 14.55 -20.32
C ASP A 238 11.61 13.95 -19.02
N ASP A 239 10.77 13.53 -18.08
CA ASP A 239 11.16 12.96 -16.78
C ASP A 239 10.14 11.90 -16.30
N PRO A 240 10.24 10.64 -16.75
CA PRO A 240 9.30 9.58 -16.34
C PRO A 240 9.39 9.23 -14.85
N ASP A 241 10.34 9.79 -14.10
CA ASP A 241 10.51 9.68 -12.65
C ASP A 241 10.15 10.98 -11.90
N HIS A 242 9.36 11.87 -12.52
CA HIS A 242 9.00 13.20 -11.99
C HIS A 242 8.53 13.18 -10.51
N HIS A 243 7.55 12.34 -10.16
CA HIS A 243 7.03 12.29 -8.79
C HIS A 243 8.03 11.68 -7.80
N ARG A 244 8.81 10.69 -8.25
CA ARG A 244 9.90 10.13 -7.44
C ARG A 244 10.95 11.18 -7.14
N ARG A 245 11.40 11.94 -8.15
CA ARG A 245 12.37 13.01 -8.01
C ARG A 245 11.86 14.10 -7.09
N ASP A 246 10.63 14.55 -7.29
CA ASP A 246 9.99 15.56 -6.44
C ASP A 246 9.99 15.15 -4.96
N LEU A 247 9.55 13.93 -4.63
CA LEU A 247 9.51 13.49 -3.24
C LEU A 247 10.90 13.39 -2.62
N TYR A 248 11.85 12.79 -3.35
CA TYR A 248 13.23 12.62 -2.89
C TYR A 248 13.89 13.98 -2.62
N GLU A 249 13.87 14.88 -3.60
CA GLU A 249 14.54 16.18 -3.49
C GLU A 249 13.94 17.07 -2.41
N ASN A 250 12.61 17.04 -2.23
CA ASN A 250 11.98 17.84 -1.19
C ASN A 250 12.35 17.35 0.22
N ILE A 251 12.36 16.03 0.44
CA ILE A 251 12.77 15.49 1.75
C ILE A 251 14.25 15.79 2.02
N GLU A 252 15.14 15.58 1.05
CA GLU A 252 16.57 15.88 1.19
C GLU A 252 16.85 17.37 1.46
N LYS A 253 16.01 18.28 0.93
CA LYS A 253 16.10 19.73 1.17
C LYS A 253 15.44 20.16 2.50
N GLY A 254 14.86 19.24 3.27
CA GLY A 254 14.13 19.56 4.51
C GLY A 254 12.70 20.07 4.30
N ASN A 255 12.17 20.06 3.08
CA ASN A 255 10.80 20.44 2.73
C ASN A 255 9.85 19.25 2.95
N PHE A 256 9.71 18.82 4.20
CA PHE A 256 8.97 17.63 4.57
C PHE A 256 7.47 17.75 4.25
N PRO A 257 6.91 16.91 3.37
CA PRO A 257 5.47 16.90 3.13
C PRO A 257 4.72 16.30 4.32
N SER A 258 3.51 16.82 4.57
CA SER A 258 2.64 16.31 5.62
C SER A 258 1.17 16.20 5.21
N TRP A 259 0.49 15.29 5.90
CA TRP A 259 -0.95 15.04 5.78
C TRP A 259 -1.60 15.04 7.16
N THR A 260 -2.72 15.73 7.28
CA THR A 260 -3.61 15.58 8.44
C THR A 260 -4.47 14.32 8.27
N LEU A 261 -4.32 13.34 9.16
CA LEU A 261 -5.24 12.21 9.24
C LEU A 261 -6.56 12.67 9.86
N CYS A 262 -7.64 12.46 9.13
CA CYS A 262 -9.01 12.60 9.59
C CYS A 262 -9.76 11.28 9.47
N ILE A 263 -10.82 11.12 10.26
CA ILE A 263 -11.75 10.00 10.19
C ILE A 263 -13.20 10.50 10.04
N GLN A 264 -14.01 9.72 9.33
CA GLN A 264 -15.47 9.74 9.49
C GLN A 264 -15.86 8.52 10.31
N THR A 265 -16.84 8.65 11.21
CA THR A 265 -17.32 7.54 12.04
C THR A 265 -18.83 7.35 11.88
N MET A 266 -19.29 6.11 11.88
CA MET A 266 -20.70 5.75 11.82
C MET A 266 -21.00 4.63 12.82
N THR A 267 -22.06 4.76 13.62
CA THR A 267 -22.50 3.67 14.51
C THR A 267 -23.19 2.55 13.70
N PRO A 268 -23.28 1.32 14.24
CA PRO A 268 -24.03 0.25 13.58
C PRO A 268 -25.47 0.64 13.23
N GLU A 269 -26.17 1.36 14.11
CA GLU A 269 -27.56 1.79 13.90
C GLU A 269 -27.69 2.87 12.81
N GLN A 270 -26.66 3.70 12.64
CA GLN A 270 -26.60 4.66 11.53
C GLN A 270 -26.34 3.93 10.21
N ALA A 271 -25.49 2.90 10.21
CA ALA A 271 -25.19 2.11 9.02
C ALA A 271 -26.41 1.35 8.50
N GLU A 272 -27.25 0.81 9.38
CA GLU A 272 -28.52 0.15 9.00
C GLU A 272 -29.52 1.11 8.33
N LYS A 273 -29.43 2.41 8.62
CA LYS A 273 -30.33 3.45 8.10
C LYS A 273 -29.74 4.23 6.94
N ALA A 274 -28.48 3.98 6.57
CA ALA A 274 -27.83 4.67 5.48
C ALA A 274 -28.54 4.37 4.14
N PRO A 275 -28.71 5.37 3.25
CA PRO A 275 -29.40 5.18 1.97
C PRO A 275 -28.56 4.40 0.94
N PHE A 276 -27.38 3.96 1.33
CA PHE A 276 -26.45 3.15 0.55
C PHE A 276 -25.78 2.14 1.48
N SER A 277 -25.25 1.05 0.94
CA SER A 277 -24.46 0.12 1.74
C SER A 277 -23.12 0.73 2.12
N ILE A 278 -22.80 0.76 3.41
CA ILE A 278 -21.48 1.20 3.89
C ILE A 278 -20.34 0.26 3.45
N PHE A 279 -20.67 -0.91 2.93
CA PHE A 279 -19.73 -1.90 2.41
C PHE A 279 -19.52 -1.78 0.89
N ASP A 280 -20.18 -0.82 0.25
CA ASP A 280 -19.99 -0.51 -1.18
C ASP A 280 -18.79 0.43 -1.37
N LEU A 281 -17.71 -0.09 -1.94
CA LEU A 281 -16.50 0.65 -2.24
C LEU A 281 -16.68 1.74 -3.31
N THR A 282 -17.79 1.74 -4.05
CA THR A 282 -18.11 2.77 -5.04
C THR A 282 -18.81 3.99 -4.42
N LYS A 283 -19.04 3.99 -3.09
CA LYS A 283 -19.78 5.04 -2.36
C LYS A 283 -18.91 5.78 -1.33
N VAL A 284 -19.13 7.09 -1.25
CA VAL A 284 -18.62 7.95 -0.17
C VAL A 284 -19.68 8.21 0.88
N TRP A 285 -19.25 8.57 2.09
CA TRP A 285 -20.14 9.07 3.13
C TRP A 285 -20.19 10.60 3.04
N PRO A 286 -21.38 11.21 2.86
CA PRO A 286 -21.47 12.66 2.74
C PRO A 286 -20.89 13.37 3.97
N HIS A 287 -19.99 14.33 3.75
CA HIS A 287 -19.37 15.07 4.86
C HIS A 287 -20.38 15.90 5.68
N ALA A 288 -21.54 16.24 5.11
CA ALA A 288 -22.61 16.94 5.83
C ALA A 288 -23.22 16.07 6.93
N ASP A 289 -23.35 14.77 6.67
CA ASP A 289 -23.93 13.81 7.61
C ASP A 289 -22.86 13.23 8.54
N PHE A 290 -21.65 13.00 8.01
CA PHE A 290 -20.53 12.40 8.72
C PHE A 290 -19.29 13.29 8.57
N PRO A 291 -19.13 14.35 9.40
CA PRO A 291 -18.04 15.30 9.25
C PRO A 291 -16.67 14.66 9.55
N LEU A 292 -15.62 15.23 8.95
CA LEU A 292 -14.24 14.83 9.19
C LEU A 292 -13.79 15.24 10.59
N GLN A 293 -13.30 14.27 11.37
CA GLN A 293 -12.72 14.48 12.69
C GLN A 293 -11.21 14.30 12.59
N LYS A 294 -10.43 15.29 13.05
CA LYS A 294 -8.96 15.20 13.03
C LYS A 294 -8.49 14.15 14.04
N VAL A 295 -7.39 13.48 13.70
CA VAL A 295 -6.76 12.45 14.54
C VAL A 295 -5.30 12.80 14.81
N GLY A 296 -4.52 13.00 13.75
CA GLY A 296 -3.08 13.14 13.85
C GLY A 296 -2.45 13.72 12.59
N LYS A 297 -1.13 13.89 12.64
CA LYS A 297 -0.33 14.41 11.54
C LYS A 297 0.69 13.37 11.09
N LEU A 298 0.69 13.07 9.81
CA LEU A 298 1.68 12.24 9.14
C LEU A 298 2.69 13.16 8.46
N THR A 299 3.97 13.06 8.78
CA THR A 299 5.06 13.85 8.16
C THR A 299 6.12 12.90 7.62
N LEU A 300 6.49 13.02 6.35
CA LEU A 300 7.58 12.23 5.75
C LEU A 300 8.87 13.02 5.76
N ASN A 301 9.90 12.48 6.41
CA ASN A 301 11.12 13.22 6.75
C ASN A 301 12.42 12.44 6.52
N GLU A 302 12.36 11.21 6.00
CA GLU A 302 13.54 10.41 5.72
C GLU A 302 13.36 9.62 4.42
N VAL A 303 14.29 9.79 3.48
CA VAL A 303 14.33 8.98 2.25
C VAL A 303 14.94 7.61 2.54
N PRO A 304 14.55 6.56 1.79
CA PRO A 304 15.19 5.26 1.94
C PRO A 304 16.68 5.30 1.59
N LYS A 305 17.50 4.57 2.34
CA LYS A 305 18.95 4.45 2.05
C LYS A 305 19.19 3.63 0.80
N ASN A 306 18.35 2.63 0.54
CA ASN A 306 18.37 1.85 -0.67
C ASN A 306 16.95 1.58 -1.19
N PHE A 307 16.65 2.10 -2.38
CA PHE A 307 15.33 1.96 -3.01
C PHE A 307 14.89 0.52 -3.17
N TYR A 308 15.78 -0.39 -3.60
CA TYR A 308 15.41 -1.79 -3.80
C TYR A 308 15.09 -2.47 -2.46
N ALA A 309 15.98 -2.32 -1.48
CA ALA A 309 15.85 -2.96 -0.19
C ALA A 309 14.61 -2.51 0.59
N GLU A 310 14.24 -1.24 0.46
CA GLU A 310 13.27 -0.60 1.35
C GLU A 310 11.96 -0.21 0.64
N VAL A 311 11.97 0.03 -0.68
CA VAL A 311 10.75 0.38 -1.44
C VAL A 311 10.28 -0.77 -2.31
N GLU A 312 11.17 -1.36 -3.11
CA GLU A 312 10.79 -2.47 -3.98
C GLU A 312 10.36 -3.68 -3.16
N GLN A 313 11.08 -4.00 -2.07
CA GLN A 313 10.77 -5.13 -1.19
C GLN A 313 9.74 -4.83 -0.09
N ALA A 314 9.21 -3.60 -0.01
CA ALA A 314 8.11 -3.30 0.93
C ALA A 314 6.86 -4.15 0.64
N ALA A 315 6.22 -4.68 1.68
CA ALA A 315 5.10 -5.59 1.57
C ALA A 315 3.97 -5.14 2.51
N LEU A 316 3.13 -4.21 2.06
CA LEU A 316 2.00 -3.69 2.85
C LEU A 316 0.73 -4.50 2.57
N SER A 317 -0.04 -4.83 3.60
CA SER A 317 -1.22 -5.69 3.48
C SER A 317 -2.37 -5.19 4.36
N PRO A 318 -3.61 -5.04 3.86
CA PRO A 318 -4.73 -4.67 4.72
C PRO A 318 -5.07 -5.72 5.78
N SER A 319 -4.52 -6.95 5.71
CA SER A 319 -4.64 -7.92 6.82
C SER A 319 -3.73 -7.61 8.02
N ASN A 320 -2.76 -6.71 7.86
CA ASN A 320 -1.93 -6.24 8.96
C ASN A 320 -2.71 -5.17 9.73
N MET A 321 -3.48 -5.60 10.72
CA MET A 321 -4.22 -4.74 11.63
C MET A 321 -3.83 -5.06 13.07
N VAL A 322 -3.74 -4.02 13.89
CA VAL A 322 -3.46 -4.11 15.32
C VAL A 322 -4.78 -4.15 16.11
N PRO A 323 -4.77 -4.59 17.39
CA PRO A 323 -5.92 -4.44 18.26
C PRO A 323 -6.52 -3.03 18.17
N GLY A 324 -7.86 -2.94 18.09
CA GLY A 324 -8.56 -1.68 17.92
C GLY A 324 -8.82 -1.24 16.47
N VAL A 325 -8.28 -1.93 15.47
CA VAL A 325 -8.61 -1.77 14.05
C VAL A 325 -9.05 -3.12 13.48
N ALA A 326 -10.18 -3.16 12.77
CA ALA A 326 -10.70 -4.39 12.17
C ALA A 326 -11.31 -4.16 10.78
N PRO A 327 -11.38 -5.20 9.92
CA PRO A 327 -12.00 -5.07 8.60
C PRO A 327 -13.53 -5.04 8.71
N SER A 328 -14.18 -4.27 7.84
CA SER A 328 -15.63 -4.36 7.64
C SER A 328 -15.99 -5.49 6.67
N ALA A 329 -17.29 -5.65 6.41
CA ALA A 329 -17.83 -6.62 5.46
C ALA A 329 -17.71 -6.23 3.97
N ASP A 330 -17.03 -5.14 3.63
CA ASP A 330 -16.75 -4.75 2.24
C ASP A 330 -16.15 -5.95 1.48
N PRO A 331 -16.84 -6.50 0.45
CA PRO A 331 -16.40 -7.71 -0.25
C PRO A 331 -15.02 -7.57 -0.88
N VAL A 332 -14.69 -6.36 -1.34
CA VAL A 332 -13.38 -6.06 -1.92
C VAL A 332 -12.35 -6.06 -0.80
N LEU A 333 -12.58 -5.38 0.33
CA LEU A 333 -11.67 -5.42 1.47
C LEU A 333 -11.42 -6.86 1.94
N GLN A 334 -12.48 -7.66 2.09
CA GLN A 334 -12.40 -9.06 2.51
C GLN A 334 -11.47 -9.88 1.60
N SER A 335 -11.60 -9.75 0.29
CA SER A 335 -10.68 -10.44 -0.65
C SER A 335 -9.22 -10.00 -0.48
N ARG A 336 -8.99 -8.71 -0.23
CA ARG A 336 -7.64 -8.14 -0.08
C ARG A 336 -6.92 -8.65 1.15
N LEU A 337 -7.64 -9.08 2.19
CA LEU A 337 -7.05 -9.72 3.38
C LEU A 337 -6.26 -10.98 3.02
N PHE A 338 -6.68 -11.69 1.97
CA PHE A 338 -5.97 -12.85 1.43
C PHE A 338 -4.98 -12.49 0.32
N SER A 339 -5.41 -11.70 -0.67
CA SER A 339 -4.63 -11.52 -1.91
C SER A 339 -3.27 -10.86 -1.67
N TYR A 340 -3.14 -9.96 -0.69
CA TYR A 340 -1.89 -9.25 -0.45
C TYR A 340 -0.81 -10.14 0.16
N PRO A 341 -1.05 -10.86 1.28
CA PRO A 341 -0.06 -11.80 1.81
C PRO A 341 0.30 -12.91 0.82
N ASP A 342 -0.64 -13.40 0.02
CA ASP A 342 -0.37 -14.40 -1.02
C ASP A 342 0.60 -13.87 -2.09
N ALA A 343 0.28 -12.72 -2.70
CA ALA A 343 1.15 -12.09 -3.70
C ALA A 343 2.55 -11.76 -3.15
N GLN A 344 2.65 -11.41 -1.86
CA GLN A 344 3.92 -11.12 -1.20
C GLN A 344 4.78 -12.37 -1.02
N ARG A 345 4.19 -13.52 -0.66
CA ARG A 345 4.90 -14.80 -0.56
C ARG A 345 5.48 -15.21 -1.91
N TYR A 346 4.73 -15.03 -3.00
CA TYR A 346 5.23 -15.29 -4.36
C TYR A 346 6.35 -14.32 -4.74
N ARG A 347 6.13 -13.02 -4.56
CA ARG A 347 7.04 -11.98 -5.07
C ARG A 347 8.35 -11.88 -4.30
N LEU A 348 8.32 -12.09 -2.99
CA LEU A 348 9.44 -11.84 -2.07
C LEU A 348 9.92 -13.09 -1.33
N GLY A 349 9.20 -14.20 -1.43
CA GLY A 349 9.46 -15.42 -0.68
C GLY A 349 8.68 -15.50 0.63
N VAL A 350 8.61 -16.72 1.20
CA VAL A 350 7.77 -17.03 2.38
C VAL A 350 8.16 -16.23 3.64
N ASN A 351 9.45 -15.91 3.79
CA ASN A 351 10.00 -15.19 4.93
C ASN A 351 10.15 -13.67 4.69
N PHE A 352 9.39 -13.09 3.74
CA PHE A 352 9.49 -11.66 3.37
C PHE A 352 9.35 -10.67 4.54
N ARG A 353 8.76 -11.08 5.66
CA ARG A 353 8.63 -10.29 6.89
C ARG A 353 9.96 -10.03 7.58
N GLN A 354 10.98 -10.84 7.31
CA GLN A 354 12.35 -10.65 7.84
C GLN A 354 13.14 -9.58 7.09
N ILE A 355 12.64 -9.11 5.93
CA ILE A 355 13.21 -7.97 5.24
C ILE A 355 13.00 -6.72 6.12
N PRO A 356 14.02 -5.88 6.39
CA PRO A 356 13.95 -4.84 7.42
C PRO A 356 12.73 -3.91 7.37
N VAL A 357 12.32 -3.46 6.19
CA VAL A 357 11.13 -2.59 6.03
C VAL A 357 9.80 -3.31 6.35
N ASN A 358 9.79 -4.64 6.41
CA ASN A 358 8.62 -5.47 6.71
C ASN A 358 8.60 -6.01 8.13
N CYS A 359 9.72 -5.94 8.83
CA CYS A 359 9.84 -6.48 10.17
C CYS A 359 8.98 -5.65 11.15
N PRO A 360 8.12 -6.28 11.96
CA PRO A 360 7.50 -5.59 13.09
C PRO A 360 8.55 -5.29 14.16
N LEU A 361 8.23 -4.39 15.09
CA LEU A 361 9.13 -4.07 16.21
C LEU A 361 9.38 -5.30 17.10
N HIS A 362 8.36 -6.14 17.28
CA HIS A 362 8.42 -7.38 18.05
C HIS A 362 7.71 -8.50 17.28
N GLU A 363 8.35 -9.66 17.16
CA GLU A 363 7.75 -10.88 16.62
C GLU A 363 8.19 -12.08 17.44
N PHE A 364 7.22 -12.89 17.88
CA PHE A 364 7.49 -14.19 18.47
C PHE A 364 6.33 -15.13 18.15
N ASN A 365 6.57 -16.13 17.30
CA ASN A 365 5.58 -17.14 16.95
C ASN A 365 6.24 -18.51 16.67
N PRO A 366 6.17 -19.47 17.61
CA PRO A 366 6.79 -20.79 17.45
C PRO A 366 6.21 -21.63 16.31
N LEU A 367 5.04 -21.23 15.76
CA LEU A 367 4.38 -21.92 14.65
C LEU A 367 4.88 -21.48 13.27
N LEU A 368 5.71 -20.43 13.18
CA LEU A 368 6.27 -19.94 11.93
C LEU A 368 7.76 -20.29 11.84
N ARG A 369 8.11 -21.39 11.16
CA ARG A 369 9.46 -21.97 11.09
C ARG A 369 9.94 -22.21 9.66
N ASP A 370 11.25 -22.35 9.49
CA ASP A 370 11.93 -22.79 8.26
C ASP A 370 11.62 -21.90 7.04
N GLY A 371 11.50 -22.49 5.85
CA GLY A 371 11.24 -21.77 4.60
C GLY A 371 12.49 -21.14 3.98
N ALA A 372 12.40 -20.79 2.70
CA ALA A 372 13.51 -20.18 1.96
C ALA A 372 13.96 -18.87 2.62
N MET A 373 15.29 -18.65 2.68
CA MET A 373 15.92 -17.45 3.25
C MET A 373 15.50 -17.16 4.71
N ARG A 374 15.50 -18.19 5.56
CA ARG A 374 15.31 -18.02 7.01
C ARG A 374 16.60 -17.49 7.65
N VAL A 375 16.64 -16.22 8.01
CA VAL A 375 17.87 -15.50 8.41
C VAL A 375 17.86 -14.94 9.84
N ASP A 376 16.75 -15.10 10.56
CA ASP A 376 16.53 -14.63 11.94
C ASP A 376 16.96 -15.63 13.03
N GLY A 377 17.64 -16.72 12.66
CA GLY A 377 17.98 -17.82 13.58
C GLY A 377 16.84 -18.81 13.86
N ASN A 378 15.67 -18.64 13.23
CA ASN A 378 14.56 -19.61 13.23
C ASN A 378 14.08 -20.04 14.62
N LEU A 379 14.16 -19.15 15.61
CA LEU A 379 13.83 -19.41 17.02
C LEU A 379 14.67 -20.54 17.68
N GLY A 380 15.81 -20.93 17.09
CA GLY A 380 16.72 -21.92 17.66
C GLY A 380 16.04 -23.24 18.01
N ASP A 381 16.26 -23.71 19.23
CA ASP A 381 15.73 -24.95 19.80
C ASP A 381 14.34 -24.79 20.46
N TYR A 382 13.70 -23.61 20.35
CA TYR A 382 12.36 -23.41 20.92
C TYR A 382 11.35 -24.40 20.30
N PRO A 383 10.46 -25.03 21.09
CA PRO A 383 9.47 -25.97 20.57
C PRO A 383 8.66 -25.41 19.41
N THR A 384 8.42 -26.22 18.38
CA THR A 384 7.61 -25.86 17.19
C THR A 384 6.09 -25.95 17.45
N TYR A 385 5.71 -26.14 18.70
CA TYR A 385 4.35 -26.26 19.21
C TYR A 385 4.27 -25.54 20.57
N LEU A 386 3.14 -25.61 21.26
CA LEU A 386 2.88 -24.88 22.51
C LEU A 386 2.83 -25.83 23.73
N PRO A 387 3.95 -26.40 24.21
CA PRO A 387 3.94 -27.25 25.40
C PRO A 387 3.85 -26.41 26.68
N SER A 388 3.23 -26.98 27.72
CA SER A 388 3.21 -26.39 29.06
C SER A 388 4.62 -26.21 29.67
N SER A 389 5.62 -26.93 29.17
CA SER A 389 7.02 -26.81 29.61
C SER A 389 7.74 -25.57 29.07
N ALA A 390 7.18 -24.87 28.07
CA ALA A 390 7.73 -23.63 27.51
C ALA A 390 6.64 -22.54 27.50
N PRO A 391 6.37 -21.92 28.67
CA PRO A 391 5.26 -20.98 28.82
C PRO A 391 5.46 -19.71 27.98
N ILE A 392 4.37 -19.24 27.37
CA ILE A 392 4.31 -18.01 26.57
C ILE A 392 3.31 -17.06 27.21
N HIS A 393 3.63 -15.77 27.23
CA HIS A 393 2.70 -14.74 27.65
C HIS A 393 1.74 -14.39 26.51
N TYR A 394 0.43 -14.46 26.78
CA TYR A 394 -0.61 -14.07 25.86
C TYR A 394 -1.23 -12.76 26.34
N LYS A 395 -1.17 -11.71 25.51
CA LYS A 395 -1.90 -10.48 25.77
C LYS A 395 -3.38 -10.68 25.40
N VAL A 396 -4.28 -10.24 26.27
CA VAL A 396 -5.71 -10.21 25.94
C VAL A 396 -5.94 -9.17 24.84
N VAL A 397 -6.59 -9.60 23.76
CA VAL A 397 -7.01 -8.72 22.67
C VAL A 397 -8.54 -8.60 22.70
N PRO A 398 -9.11 -7.43 22.37
CA PRO A 398 -10.55 -7.26 22.32
C PRO A 398 -11.18 -8.27 21.35
N GLY A 399 -12.17 -9.00 21.84
CA GLY A 399 -12.90 -9.96 21.02
C GLY A 399 -13.72 -9.28 19.94
N MET A 400 -13.93 -9.97 18.81
CA MET A 400 -14.82 -9.50 17.73
C MET A 400 -16.30 -9.90 17.95
N GLU A 401 -16.63 -10.44 19.12
CA GLU A 401 -17.97 -11.00 19.43
C GLU A 401 -19.08 -9.94 19.45
N HIS A 402 -18.72 -8.68 19.67
CA HIS A 402 -19.62 -7.53 19.65
C HIS A 402 -19.70 -6.83 18.28
N HIS A 403 -19.16 -7.45 17.21
CA HIS A 403 -19.20 -6.92 15.84
C HIS A 403 -20.59 -7.12 15.17
N GLU A 404 -20.64 -7.48 13.88
CA GLU A 404 -21.87 -7.65 13.12
C GLU A 404 -22.60 -8.95 13.47
N ARG A 405 -23.94 -8.90 13.49
CA ARG A 405 -24.80 -10.09 13.55
C ARG A 405 -25.20 -10.50 12.14
N TRP A 406 -24.80 -11.70 11.74
CA TRP A 406 -25.11 -12.26 10.44
C TRP A 406 -26.42 -13.05 10.48
N VAL A 407 -27.35 -12.74 9.58
CA VAL A 407 -28.57 -13.51 9.36
C VAL A 407 -28.70 -13.75 7.86
N GLY A 408 -28.80 -15.00 7.43
CA GLY A 408 -28.98 -15.33 6.02
C GLY A 408 -28.59 -16.77 5.66
N THR A 409 -28.69 -17.09 4.38
CA THR A 409 -28.19 -18.32 3.77
C THR A 409 -26.96 -18.03 2.93
N VAL A 410 -26.05 -19.00 2.85
CA VAL A 410 -24.88 -18.90 1.95
C VAL A 410 -25.36 -18.76 0.51
N THR A 411 -25.02 -17.65 -0.12
CA THR A 411 -25.53 -17.27 -1.46
C THR A 411 -24.39 -16.83 -2.36
N ARG A 412 -24.48 -17.16 -3.66
CA ARG A 412 -23.65 -16.53 -4.69
C ARG A 412 -24.35 -15.23 -5.11
N PHE A 413 -23.80 -14.10 -4.70
CA PHE A 413 -24.35 -12.79 -4.98
C PHE A 413 -23.41 -12.00 -5.87
N HIS A 414 -23.94 -11.48 -6.98
CA HIS A 414 -23.24 -10.56 -7.88
C HIS A 414 -23.91 -9.20 -7.71
N TRP A 415 -23.16 -8.22 -7.22
CA TRP A 415 -23.69 -6.92 -6.86
C TRP A 415 -23.72 -5.96 -8.06
N GLU A 416 -24.57 -6.28 -9.02
CA GLU A 416 -24.75 -5.53 -10.27
C GLU A 416 -25.18 -4.08 -10.05
N ALA A 417 -24.76 -3.19 -10.96
CA ALA A 417 -25.15 -1.80 -10.96
C ALA A 417 -26.67 -1.64 -11.16
N SER A 418 -27.30 -0.73 -10.41
CA SER A 418 -28.74 -0.51 -10.45
C SER A 418 -29.11 0.95 -10.15
N ILE A 419 -30.13 1.45 -10.83
CA ILE A 419 -30.68 2.79 -10.59
C ILE A 419 -31.36 2.84 -9.21
N GLU A 420 -32.06 1.77 -8.85
CA GLU A 420 -32.77 1.61 -7.58
C GLU A 420 -31.82 1.63 -6.37
N GLN A 421 -30.59 1.14 -6.54
CA GLN A 421 -29.54 1.20 -5.51
C GLN A 421 -28.82 2.55 -5.45
N GLY A 422 -29.21 3.51 -6.29
CA GLY A 422 -28.67 4.87 -6.27
C GLY A 422 -27.24 4.97 -6.80
N ASP A 423 -26.80 4.04 -7.65
CA ASP A 423 -25.40 3.99 -8.15
C ASP A 423 -25.01 5.26 -8.92
N PHE A 424 -25.98 5.97 -9.49
CA PHE A 424 -25.78 7.20 -10.26
C PHE A 424 -25.93 8.48 -9.44
N VAL A 425 -26.46 8.42 -8.20
CA VAL A 425 -26.76 9.60 -7.39
C VAL A 425 -25.49 10.34 -6.98
N GLN A 426 -24.46 9.61 -6.53
CA GLN A 426 -23.19 10.22 -6.15
C GLN A 426 -22.39 10.71 -7.37
N ILE A 427 -22.58 10.09 -8.53
CA ILE A 427 -21.98 10.53 -9.80
C ILE A 427 -22.56 11.89 -10.20
N GLN A 428 -23.89 12.04 -10.17
CA GLN A 428 -24.55 13.31 -10.43
C GLN A 428 -24.12 14.38 -9.42
N SER A 429 -23.95 14.00 -8.15
CA SER A 429 -23.46 14.91 -7.11
C SER A 429 -22.03 15.40 -7.42
N LEU A 430 -21.14 14.50 -7.85
CA LEU A 430 -19.78 14.83 -8.27
C LEU A 430 -19.77 15.72 -9.53
N TRP A 431 -20.60 15.43 -10.52
CA TRP A 431 -20.75 16.26 -11.73
C TRP A 431 -21.15 17.70 -11.39
N ASN A 432 -22.08 17.87 -10.45
CA ASN A 432 -22.47 19.19 -9.95
C ASN A 432 -21.34 19.91 -9.18
N VAL A 433 -20.37 19.16 -8.63
CA VAL A 433 -19.17 19.74 -8.03
C VAL A 433 -18.20 20.20 -9.12
N PHE A 434 -17.99 19.39 -10.17
CA PHE A 434 -17.13 19.77 -11.31
C PHE A 434 -17.60 21.03 -12.02
N GLY A 435 -18.92 21.19 -12.19
CA GLY A 435 -19.52 22.43 -12.72
C GLY A 435 -19.23 23.69 -11.90
N LYS A 436 -18.83 23.56 -10.62
CA LYS A 436 -18.41 24.70 -9.77
C LYS A 436 -16.90 24.96 -9.84
N THR A 437 -16.12 23.99 -10.29
CA THR A 437 -14.66 24.05 -10.37
C THR A 437 -14.13 24.17 -11.80
N ASN A 438 -15.02 24.31 -12.79
CA ASN A 438 -14.70 24.39 -14.21
C ASN A 438 -13.88 23.19 -14.71
N GLN A 439 -14.25 22.00 -14.24
CA GLN A 439 -13.68 20.70 -14.61
C GLN A 439 -14.64 19.90 -15.49
#